data_AF-A0A7Y1YX00-F1
#
_entry.id   AF-A0A7Y1YX00-F1
#
_cell.length_a   1.000
_cell.length_b   1.000
_cell.length_c   1.000
_cell.angle_alpha   90.00
_cell.angle_beta   90.00
_cell.angle_gamma   90.00
#
_symmetry.space_group_name_H-M   'P 1'
#
loop_
_entity.id
_entity.type
_entity.pdbx_description
1 polymer ?
#
loop_
_entity_poly.entity_id
_entity_poly.type
_entity_poly.pdbx_seq_one_letter_code
_entity_poly.pdbx_strand_id
1 'polypeptide(L)'
;MAEKVKDAEDRLLESMFDSAPIADDGFSAKIVGRIRRRLWLRRLALPVAALIGGTIALKPLAGLVTAAVRLSSLLPQELLATTSALLPQAPLVVLGAMLLAAFLLGLRALDD
;
A
#
# COMPACT_ATOMS: atom_id res chain seq x y z
N MET A 1 38.18 -39.17 -16.18
CA MET A 1 36.72 -38.99 -16.13
C MET A 1 36.12 -40.37 -15.96
N ALA A 2 35.62 -40.69 -14.77
CA ALA A 2 35.19 -42.04 -14.44
C ALA A 2 33.70 -42.20 -14.79
N GLU A 3 33.42 -42.80 -15.94
CA GLU A 3 32.15 -43.49 -16.17
C GLU A 3 32.09 -44.64 -15.17
N LYS A 4 31.45 -44.41 -14.02
CA LYS A 4 31.09 -45.50 -13.10
C LYS A 4 30.11 -46.39 -13.83
N VAL A 5 30.52 -47.61 -14.13
CA VAL A 5 29.67 -48.68 -14.64
C VAL A 5 28.52 -48.85 -13.63
N LYS A 6 27.33 -48.34 -13.96
CA LYS A 6 26.12 -48.56 -13.15
C LYS A 6 25.80 -50.04 -13.17
N ASP A 7 25.82 -50.65 -11.98
CA ASP A 7 25.48 -52.06 -11.78
C ASP A 7 24.02 -52.34 -12.16
N ALA A 8 23.73 -53.60 -12.48
CA ALA A 8 22.39 -54.01 -12.90
C ALA A 8 21.33 -53.70 -11.83
N GLU A 9 21.72 -53.75 -10.55
CA GLU A 9 20.86 -53.40 -9.41
C GLU A 9 20.52 -51.91 -9.37
N ASP A 10 21.47 -51.03 -9.67
CA ASP A 10 21.25 -49.58 -9.75
C ASP A 10 20.27 -49.22 -10.87
N ARG A 11 20.36 -49.89 -12.02
CA ARG A 11 19.41 -49.70 -13.13
C ARG A 11 18.02 -50.22 -12.79
N LEU A 12 17.93 -51.31 -12.04
CA LEU A 12 16.66 -51.88 -11.60
C LEU A 12 16.00 -50.94 -10.60
N LEU A 13 16.75 -50.38 -9.66
CA LEU A 13 16.27 -49.33 -8.75
C LEU A 13 15.82 -48.08 -9.50
N GLU A 14 16.61 -47.59 -10.46
CA GLU A 14 16.25 -46.44 -11.28
C GLU A 14 14.93 -46.68 -12.04
N SER A 15 14.73 -47.87 -12.59
CA SER A 15 13.46 -48.25 -13.25
C SER A 15 12.26 -48.35 -12.31
N MET A 16 12.48 -48.64 -11.02
CA MET A 16 11.41 -48.64 -10.00
C MET A 16 10.98 -47.23 -9.60
N PHE A 17 11.86 -46.23 -9.75
CA PHE A 17 11.58 -44.82 -9.47
C PHE A 17 11.23 -44.01 -10.72
N ASP A 18 11.32 -44.61 -11.91
CA ASP A 18 10.93 -44.00 -13.17
C ASP A 18 9.40 -43.95 -13.27
N SER A 19 8.81 -43.01 -12.54
CA SER A 19 7.38 -42.75 -12.58
C SER A 19 7.05 -41.80 -13.72
N ALA A 20 6.00 -42.13 -14.49
CA ALA A 20 5.48 -41.24 -15.50
C ALA A 20 5.04 -39.93 -14.83
N PRO A 21 5.44 -38.76 -15.37
CA PRO A 21 5.04 -37.48 -14.80
C PRO A 21 3.50 -37.40 -14.78
N ILE A 22 2.96 -37.15 -13.59
CA ILE A 22 1.52 -36.96 -13.40
C ILE A 22 1.14 -35.67 -14.11
N ALA A 23 0.30 -35.77 -15.15
CA ALA A 23 -0.23 -34.60 -15.82
C ALA A 23 -1.08 -33.78 -14.84
N ASP A 24 -0.75 -32.50 -14.68
CA ASP A 24 -1.60 -31.57 -13.95
C ASP A 24 -2.74 -31.12 -14.88
N ASP A 25 -3.98 -31.41 -14.50
CA ASP A 25 -5.21 -31.01 -15.22
C ASP A 25 -5.50 -29.49 -15.15
N GLY A 26 -4.45 -28.68 -15.06
CA GLY A 26 -4.51 -27.24 -14.85
C GLY A 26 -5.00 -26.84 -13.46
N PHE A 27 -4.93 -27.76 -12.47
CA PHE A 27 -5.27 -27.46 -11.08
C PHE A 27 -4.37 -26.35 -10.54
N SER A 28 -3.04 -26.44 -10.77
CA SER A 28 -2.11 -25.41 -10.31
C SER A 28 -2.41 -24.04 -10.91
N ALA A 29 -2.70 -23.99 -12.22
CA ALA A 29 -3.03 -22.74 -12.91
C ALA A 29 -4.30 -22.08 -12.34
N LYS A 30 -5.34 -22.88 -12.06
CA LYS A 30 -6.60 -22.39 -11.45
C LYS A 30 -6.36 -21.83 -10.05
N ILE A 31 -5.56 -22.52 -9.23
CA ILE A 31 -5.23 -22.07 -7.87
C ILE A 31 -4.40 -20.79 -7.89
N VAL A 32 -3.37 -20.73 -8.74
CA VAL A 32 -2.53 -19.52 -8.90
C VAL A 32 -3.37 -18.32 -9.33
N GLY A 33 -4.29 -18.50 -10.29
CA GLY A 33 -5.21 -17.43 -10.71
C GLY A 33 -6.11 -16.93 -9.58
N ARG A 34 -6.67 -17.84 -8.78
CA ARG A 34 -7.49 -17.49 -7.60
C ARG A 34 -6.70 -16.72 -6.55
N ILE A 35 -5.46 -17.13 -6.27
CA ILE A 35 -4.58 -16.46 -5.32
C ILE A 35 -4.21 -15.07 -5.82
N ARG A 36 -3.79 -14.93 -7.08
CA ARG A 36 -3.47 -13.62 -7.68
C ARG A 36 -4.65 -12.66 -7.62
N ARG A 37 -5.86 -13.14 -7.96
CA ARG A 37 -7.08 -12.31 -7.87
C ARG A 37 -7.34 -11.84 -6.43
N ARG A 38 -7.16 -12.71 -5.44
CA ARG A 38 -7.33 -12.36 -4.02
C ARG A 38 -6.30 -11.35 -3.54
N LEU A 39 -5.04 -11.49 -3.96
CA LEU A 39 -3.99 -10.53 -3.67
C LEU A 39 -4.29 -9.17 -4.29
N TRP A 40 -4.71 -9.15 -5.55
CA TRP A 40 -5.06 -7.91 -6.25
C TRP A 40 -6.25 -7.19 -5.59
N LEU A 41 -7.31 -7.92 -5.23
CA LEU A 41 -8.45 -7.34 -4.50
C LEU A 41 -8.04 -6.77 -3.14
N ARG A 42 -7.12 -7.44 -2.41
CA ARG A 42 -6.59 -6.93 -1.15
C ARG A 42 -5.76 -5.66 -1.32
N ARG A 43 -5.00 -5.55 -2.41
CA ARG A 43 -4.23 -4.34 -2.73
C ARG A 43 -5.15 -3.14 -2.95
N LEU A 44 -6.27 -3.34 -3.63
CA LEU A 44 -7.23 -2.26 -3.89
C LEU A 44 -8.03 -1.82 -2.66
N ALA A 45 -8.12 -2.65 -1.61
CA ALA A 45 -8.94 -2.33 -0.44
C ALA A 45 -8.52 -1.02 0.24
N LEU A 46 -7.21 -0.76 0.33
CA LEU A 46 -6.69 0.42 1.01
C LEU A 46 -6.86 1.73 0.23
N PRO A 47 -6.49 1.84 -1.06
CA PRO A 47 -6.75 3.07 -1.81
C PRO A 47 -8.25 3.37 -1.92
N VAL A 48 -9.10 2.34 -2.07
CA VAL A 48 -10.55 2.53 -2.07
C VAL A 48 -11.04 3.06 -0.72
N ALA A 49 -10.57 2.49 0.40
CA ALA A 49 -10.92 3.00 1.72
C ALA A 49 -10.45 4.44 1.94
N ALA A 50 -9.26 4.81 1.44
CA ALA A 50 -8.74 6.17 1.52
C ALA A 50 -9.60 7.17 0.72
N LEU A 51 -10.03 6.81 -0.49
CA LEU A 51 -10.92 7.64 -1.31
C LEU A 51 -12.30 7.83 -0.65
N ILE A 52 -12.89 6.74 -0.14
CA ILE A 52 -14.18 6.80 0.53
C ILE A 52 -14.07 7.62 1.83
N GLY A 53 -13.06 7.35 2.65
CA GLY A 53 -12.81 8.11 3.88
C GLY A 53 -12.57 9.59 3.60
N GLY A 54 -11.79 9.90 2.56
CA GLY A 54 -11.53 11.27 2.11
C GLY A 54 -12.80 12.00 1.69
N THR A 55 -13.65 11.37 0.89
CA THR A 55 -14.92 11.99 0.44
C THR A 55 -15.88 12.24 1.60
N ILE A 56 -15.97 11.33 2.57
CA ILE A 56 -16.78 11.52 3.78
C ILE A 56 -16.22 12.65 4.67
N ALA A 57 -14.90 12.76 4.76
CA ALA A 57 -14.23 13.76 5.62
C ALA A 57 -14.32 15.20 5.07
N LEU A 58 -14.59 15.42 3.78
CA LEU A 58 -14.62 16.75 3.17
C LEU A 58 -15.64 17.70 3.83
N LYS A 59 -16.85 17.21 4.09
CA LYS A 59 -17.94 18.03 4.65
C LYS A 59 -17.63 18.56 6.06
N PRO A 60 -17.26 17.71 7.06
CA PRO A 60 -16.89 18.22 8.37
C PRO A 60 -15.62 19.08 8.33
N LEU A 61 -14.66 18.76 7.45
CA LEU A 61 -13.43 19.54 7.29
C LEU A 61 -13.74 20.97 6.82
N ALA A 62 -14.61 21.14 5.83
CA ALA A 62 -15.07 22.47 5.41
C ALA A 62 -15.79 23.22 6.55
N GLY A 63 -16.56 22.51 7.38
CA GLY A 63 -17.16 23.07 8.60
C GLY A 63 -16.11 23.58 9.60
N LEU A 64 -15.05 22.81 9.83
CA LEU A 64 -13.96 23.22 10.72
C LEU A 64 -13.19 24.43 10.18
N VAL A 65 -12.91 24.46 8.87
CA VAL A 65 -12.23 25.60 8.24
C VAL A 65 -13.07 26.87 8.37
N THR A 66 -14.36 26.79 8.06
CA THR A 66 -15.25 27.95 8.18
C THR A 66 -15.40 28.43 9.63
N ALA A 67 -15.48 27.50 10.59
CA ALA A 67 -15.49 27.83 12.01
C ALA A 67 -14.18 28.51 12.45
N ALA A 68 -13.03 27.99 12.01
CA ALA A 68 -11.72 28.56 12.31
C ALA A 68 -11.57 29.99 11.76
N VAL A 69 -12.02 30.24 10.53
CA VAL A 69 -12.02 31.59 9.92
C VAL A 69 -12.88 32.54 10.74
N ARG A 70 -14.10 32.12 11.11
CA ARG A 70 -14.99 32.96 11.96
C ARG A 70 -14.36 33.27 13.31
N LEU A 71 -13.74 32.28 13.94
CA LEU A 71 -13.07 32.47 15.23
C LEU A 71 -11.87 33.42 15.10
N SER A 72 -11.11 33.33 14.01
CA SER A 72 -10.00 34.24 13.72
C SER A 72 -10.46 35.69 13.48
N SER A 73 -11.65 35.88 12.90
CA SER A 73 -12.21 37.23 12.67
C SER A 73 -12.67 37.93 13.94
N LEU A 74 -12.92 37.17 15.01
CA LEU A 74 -13.31 37.69 16.33
C LEU A 74 -12.10 38.01 17.22
N LEU A 75 -10.91 37.51 16.86
CA LEU A 75 -9.69 37.76 17.61
C LEU A 75 -9.08 39.12 17.24
N PRO A 76 -8.61 39.91 18.22
CA PRO A 76 -7.84 41.12 17.94
C PRO A 76 -6.60 40.79 17.10
N GLN A 77 -6.36 41.56 16.04
CA GLN A 77 -5.21 41.32 15.13
C GLN A 77 -3.86 41.35 15.86
N GLU A 78 -3.76 42.09 16.96
CA GLU A 78 -2.58 42.15 17.85
C GLU A 78 -2.22 40.78 18.48
N LEU A 79 -3.23 39.97 18.81
CA LEU A 79 -3.06 38.61 19.36
C LEU A 79 -2.63 37.60 18.30
N LEU A 80 -3.11 37.78 17.06
CA LEU A 80 -2.68 36.99 15.90
C LEU A 80 -1.25 37.34 15.48
N ALA A 81 -0.88 38.63 15.56
CA ALA A 81 0.48 39.08 15.26
C ALA A 81 1.50 38.56 16.29
N THR A 82 1.15 38.54 17.58
CA THR A 82 2.02 37.99 18.64
C THR A 82 2.19 36.47 18.53
N THR A 83 1.15 35.72 18.18
CA THR A 83 1.27 34.27 17.94
C THR A 83 2.10 33.95 16.70
N SER A 84 1.98 34.76 15.63
CA SER A 84 2.82 34.66 14.44
C SER A 84 4.31 34.92 14.75
N ALA A 85 4.59 35.84 15.69
CA ALA A 85 5.94 36.13 16.16
C ALA A 85 6.52 35.02 17.06
N LEU A 86 5.68 34.33 17.83
CA LEU A 86 6.08 33.20 18.69
C LEU A 86 6.33 31.90 17.91
N LEU A 87 5.59 31.66 16.82
CA LEU A 87 5.71 30.45 15.99
C LEU A 87 5.82 30.80 14.50
N PRO A 88 6.90 31.49 14.06
CA PRO A 88 7.06 31.93 12.68
C PRO A 88 7.15 30.76 11.68
N GLN A 89 7.47 29.56 12.17
CA GLN A 89 7.67 28.37 11.35
C GLN A 89 6.39 27.51 11.22
N ALA A 90 5.32 27.80 11.96
CA ALA A 90 4.10 27.00 11.93
C ALA A 90 3.50 26.83 10.52
N PRO A 91 3.45 27.86 9.66
CA PRO A 91 2.96 27.70 8.29
C PRO A 91 3.82 26.72 7.49
N LEU A 92 5.14 26.78 7.67
CA LEU A 92 6.11 25.96 6.96
C LEU A 92 6.05 24.48 7.42
N VAL A 93 5.82 24.26 8.71
CA VAL A 93 5.62 22.90 9.28
C VAL A 93 4.31 22.30 8.78
N VAL A 94 3.21 23.06 8.79
CA VAL A 94 1.91 22.56 8.31
C VAL A 94 1.97 22.24 6.82
N LEU A 95 2.53 23.14 6.01
CA LEU A 95 2.65 22.94 4.57
C LEU A 95 3.61 21.78 4.25
N GLY A 96 4.72 21.66 4.98
CA GLY A 96 5.65 20.53 4.89
C GLY A 96 4.99 19.20 5.26
N ALA A 97 4.19 19.15 6.32
CA ALA A 97 3.45 17.96 6.73
C ALA A 97 2.40 17.53 5.68
N MET A 98 1.68 18.49 5.10
CA MET A 98 0.73 18.21 4.01
C MET A 98 1.44 17.69 2.76
N LEU A 99 2.58 18.27 2.39
CA LEU A 99 3.36 17.84 1.23
C LEU A 99 3.95 16.44 1.45
N LEU A 100 4.47 16.15 2.65
CA LEU A 100 4.93 14.81 3.02
C LEU A 100 3.79 13.79 2.95
N ALA A 101 2.61 14.11 3.49
CA ALA A 101 1.44 13.24 3.42
C ALA A 101 1.02 12.95 1.96
N ALA A 102 0.99 13.98 1.11
CA ALA A 102 0.71 13.83 -0.31
C ALA A 102 1.77 12.97 -1.02
N PHE A 103 3.04 13.15 -0.68
CA PHE A 103 4.15 12.39 -1.27
C PHE A 103 4.11 10.92 -0.84
N LEU A 104 3.84 10.64 0.44
CA LEU A 104 3.67 9.27 0.95
C LEU A 104 2.46 8.56 0.33
N LEU A 105 1.35 9.28 0.14
CA LEU A 105 0.19 8.75 -0.58
C LEU A 105 0.50 8.50 -2.06
N GLY A 106 1.27 9.39 -2.69
CA GLY A 106 1.72 9.25 -4.09
C GLY A 106 2.69 8.10 -4.30
N LEU A 107 3.71 7.97 -3.45
CA LEU A 107 4.66 6.84 -3.47
C LEU A 107 3.93 5.52 -3.24
N ARG A 108 2.99 5.48 -2.28
CA ARG A 108 2.14 4.32 -2.07
C ARG A 108 1.31 3.95 -3.29
N ALA A 109 0.87 4.93 -4.08
CA ALA A 109 0.16 4.70 -5.33
C ALA A 109 1.08 4.26 -6.50
N LEU A 110 2.40 4.45 -6.37
CA LEU A 110 3.43 4.11 -7.37
C LEU A 110 4.14 2.77 -7.07
N ASP A 111 4.24 2.39 -5.80
CA ASP A 111 4.80 1.10 -5.35
C ASP A 111 3.84 -0.08 -5.62
N ASP A 112 2.59 0.20 -6.01
CA ASP A 112 1.52 -0.77 -6.29
C ASP A 112 1.17 -0.85 -7.78
#